data_AF-A0A0R1QX76-F1
#
_entry.id   AF-A0A0R1QX76-F1
#
_cell.length_a   1.000
_cell.length_b   1.000
_cell.length_c   1.000
_cell.angle_alpha   90.00
_cell.angle_beta   90.00
_cell.angle_gamma   90.00
#
_symmetry.space_group_name_H-M   'P 1'
#
loop_
_entity.id
_entity.type
_entity.pdbx_description
1 polymer ?
#
loop_
_entity_poly.entity_id
_entity_poly.type
_entity_poly.pdbx_seq_one_letter_code
_entity_poly.pdbx_strand_id
1 'polypeptide(L)'
;MPTTILTPAENRFLQLTYPALADPALTQLMPQLRDHPTVKTNSDWLTTRAKQVVTASRVDWLVQGSLAWKLLARLPYAVNPSEQRSQWHHCALCHLPVRYEYHVVLRSDGREIVVGSECVKKFMSDEMQYLMTITTEQNFHAVAQYDALAARYPQVPEILWVADALPDLPAAHHAQRRWVKRGTRSTVTGYLEHRTTVLPERQLSPYLQGYADLQAKDQAAHAAIVARREQRVAQERTAAERAQQAAWQAAASAQTTAEQQLRQSAPYRSWVTAVATVIVRREPLAAFKAAIATVTPPKAVSRLVNGYQLGVMASEFAHQGRIRAERLQIVPRYLVADLDRESQRLAAQRQRDWDDDVFNAAVGFDLPLAERQARLTQLRRGWEGRQLSADLVAELATLRARLTQEQTLPATWPPALCQALRTRLAVQPADAWVPARKNHATPAQLHALVAPAPDFATVRARFTRLYDLPPEAAAVTLSALEQYYLQRRDRQAHRQAATQALVDQLFEND
;
A
#
# COMPACT_ATOMS: atom_id res chain seq x y z
N MET A 1 17.00 -51.58 -8.67
CA MET A 1 15.78 -50.72 -8.79
C MET A 1 15.29 -50.81 -10.23
N PRO A 2 13.98 -50.83 -10.51
CA PRO A 2 13.49 -51.13 -11.86
C PRO A 2 13.98 -50.06 -12.83
N THR A 3 14.76 -50.50 -13.82
CA THR A 3 15.44 -49.65 -14.82
C THR A 3 14.52 -49.24 -15.98
N THR A 4 13.32 -49.82 -16.09
CA THR A 4 12.38 -49.61 -17.18
C THR A 4 11.24 -48.66 -16.79
N ILE A 5 11.06 -47.59 -17.56
CA ILE A 5 9.97 -46.61 -17.44
C ILE A 5 8.74 -47.06 -18.26
N LEU A 6 8.94 -47.53 -19.50
CA LEU A 6 7.93 -48.12 -20.37
C LEU A 6 8.47 -49.41 -20.98
N THR A 7 7.71 -50.50 -20.87
CA THR A 7 7.99 -51.77 -21.56
C THR A 7 7.62 -51.69 -23.04
N PRO A 8 8.13 -52.61 -23.89
CA PRO A 8 7.73 -52.71 -25.30
C PRO A 8 6.22 -52.69 -25.54
N ALA A 9 5.48 -53.47 -24.76
CA ALA A 9 4.02 -53.57 -24.92
C ALA A 9 3.29 -52.30 -24.45
N GLU A 10 3.75 -51.64 -23.37
CA GLU A 10 3.18 -50.36 -22.91
C GLU A 10 3.41 -49.26 -23.94
N ASN A 11 4.63 -49.16 -24.47
CA ASN A 11 4.95 -48.18 -25.51
C ASN A 11 4.14 -48.46 -26.79
N ARG A 12 4.04 -49.72 -27.22
CA ARG A 12 3.23 -50.11 -28.37
C ARG A 12 1.75 -49.78 -28.17
N PHE A 13 1.22 -50.02 -26.97
CA PHE A 13 -0.15 -49.66 -26.62
C PHE A 13 -0.39 -48.15 -26.71
N LEU A 14 0.53 -47.33 -26.19
CA LEU A 14 0.45 -45.87 -26.32
C LEU A 14 0.54 -45.41 -27.78
N GLN A 15 1.42 -46.00 -28.61
CA GLN A 15 1.52 -45.69 -30.04
C GLN A 15 0.24 -45.99 -30.81
N LEU A 16 -0.48 -47.04 -30.43
CA LEU A 16 -1.79 -47.31 -30.99
C LEU A 16 -2.81 -46.32 -30.44
N THR A 17 -2.78 -45.98 -29.15
CA THR A 17 -3.89 -45.27 -28.51
C THR A 17 -3.80 -43.75 -28.57
N TYR A 18 -2.61 -43.16 -28.71
CA TYR A 18 -2.41 -41.71 -28.61
C TYR A 18 -3.29 -40.84 -29.52
N PRO A 19 -3.71 -41.25 -30.74
CA PRO A 19 -4.59 -40.43 -31.56
C PRO A 19 -5.95 -40.19 -30.91
N ALA A 20 -6.42 -41.10 -30.05
CA ALA A 20 -7.68 -40.99 -29.33
C ALA A 20 -7.60 -40.21 -28.02
N LEU A 21 -6.39 -40.05 -27.44
CA LEU A 21 -6.21 -39.38 -26.15
C LEU A 21 -6.08 -37.87 -26.26
N ALA A 22 -5.64 -37.37 -27.42
CA ALA A 22 -5.42 -35.94 -27.68
C ALA A 22 -4.57 -35.22 -26.60
N ASP A 23 -3.73 -35.96 -25.85
CA ASP A 23 -2.83 -35.41 -24.84
C ASP A 23 -1.62 -34.74 -25.53
N PRO A 24 -1.39 -33.42 -25.33
CA PRO A 24 -0.32 -32.70 -26.00
C PRO A 24 1.08 -33.23 -25.65
N ALA A 25 1.29 -33.66 -24.40
CA ALA A 25 2.59 -34.15 -23.95
C ALA A 25 2.89 -35.53 -24.54
N LEU A 26 1.91 -36.43 -24.59
CA LEU A 26 2.05 -37.72 -25.26
C LEU A 26 2.29 -37.54 -26.76
N THR A 27 1.55 -36.64 -27.40
CA THR A 27 1.67 -36.35 -28.84
C THR A 27 3.06 -35.82 -29.20
N GLN A 28 3.60 -34.90 -28.39
CA GLN A 28 4.93 -34.34 -28.59
C GLN A 28 6.05 -35.39 -28.47
N LEU A 29 5.89 -36.36 -27.56
CA LEU A 29 6.88 -37.40 -27.30
C LEU A 29 6.80 -38.58 -28.28
N MET A 30 5.67 -38.75 -28.97
CA MET A 30 5.38 -39.94 -29.77
C MET A 30 6.39 -40.23 -30.89
N PRO A 31 6.94 -39.25 -31.63
CA PRO A 31 7.99 -39.53 -32.62
C PRO A 31 9.21 -40.22 -32.01
N GLN A 32 9.67 -39.77 -30.84
CA GLN A 32 10.81 -40.34 -30.13
C GLN A 32 10.48 -41.72 -29.56
N LEU A 33 9.26 -41.89 -29.02
CA LEU A 33 8.80 -43.18 -28.48
C LEU A 33 8.59 -44.24 -29.56
N ARG A 34 8.31 -43.85 -30.81
CA ARG A 34 8.13 -44.78 -31.94
C ARG A 34 9.41 -45.52 -32.29
N ASP A 35 10.54 -44.81 -32.27
CA ASP A 35 11.84 -45.34 -32.72
C ASP A 35 12.50 -46.25 -31.68
N HIS A 36 12.00 -46.24 -30.44
CA HIS A 36 12.59 -46.96 -29.32
C HIS A 36 11.55 -47.78 -28.56
N PRO A 37 11.58 -49.13 -28.67
CA PRO A 37 10.52 -49.97 -28.10
C PRO A 37 10.47 -49.91 -26.58
N THR A 38 11.60 -49.74 -25.89
CA THR A 38 11.66 -49.68 -24.41
C THR A 38 12.22 -48.35 -23.94
N VAL A 39 11.57 -47.75 -22.95
CA VAL A 39 12.11 -46.57 -22.25
C VAL A 39 12.71 -47.00 -20.93
N LYS A 40 13.97 -46.64 -20.69
CA LYS A 40 14.67 -46.89 -19.44
C LYS A 40 15.08 -45.58 -18.77
N THR A 41 15.34 -45.62 -17.47
CA THR A 41 15.83 -44.46 -16.72
C THR A 41 17.14 -43.92 -17.30
N ASN A 42 17.97 -44.80 -17.85
CA ASN A 42 19.25 -44.48 -18.51
C ASN A 42 19.18 -44.35 -20.03
N SER A 43 18.00 -44.28 -20.66
CA SER A 43 17.87 -44.01 -22.11
C SER A 43 18.48 -42.64 -22.45
N ASP A 44 19.58 -42.61 -23.19
CA ASP A 44 20.32 -41.40 -23.60
C ASP A 44 19.61 -40.60 -24.71
N TRP A 45 18.80 -41.28 -25.52
CA TRP A 45 17.99 -40.71 -26.60
C TRP A 45 16.77 -39.89 -26.13
N LEU A 46 16.40 -39.95 -24.84
CA LEU A 46 15.37 -39.07 -24.23
C LEU A 46 16.01 -38.05 -23.30
N THR A 47 15.56 -36.80 -23.38
CA THR A 47 15.96 -35.76 -22.43
C THR A 47 15.48 -36.10 -21.01
N THR A 48 16.19 -35.61 -19.98
CA THR A 48 15.79 -35.79 -18.57
C THR A 48 14.36 -35.31 -18.31
N ARG A 49 13.97 -34.17 -18.88
CA ARG A 49 12.61 -33.62 -18.78
C ARG A 49 11.57 -34.53 -19.42
N ALA A 50 11.84 -35.06 -20.62
CA ALA A 50 10.95 -36.00 -21.28
C ALA A 50 10.75 -37.28 -20.46
N LYS A 51 11.82 -37.84 -19.87
CA LYS A 51 11.72 -39.01 -18.98
C LYS A 51 10.87 -38.72 -17.74
N GLN A 52 10.96 -37.53 -17.16
CA GLN A 52 10.14 -37.11 -16.03
C GLN A 52 8.66 -37.04 -16.41
N VAL A 53 8.34 -36.46 -17.57
CA VAL A 53 6.97 -36.41 -18.11
C VAL A 53 6.42 -37.81 -18.32
N VAL A 54 7.16 -38.70 -19.00
CA VAL A 54 6.73 -40.10 -19.19
C VAL A 54 6.53 -40.78 -17.84
N THR A 55 7.43 -40.58 -16.87
CA THR A 55 7.33 -41.22 -15.55
C THR A 55 6.10 -40.74 -14.78
N ALA A 56 5.82 -39.43 -14.82
CA ALA A 56 4.70 -38.82 -14.10
C ALA A 56 3.35 -39.20 -14.73
N SER A 57 3.27 -39.26 -16.06
CA SER A 57 2.00 -39.38 -16.79
C SER A 57 1.70 -40.78 -17.33
N ARG A 58 2.67 -41.72 -17.33
CA ARG A 58 2.47 -43.05 -17.94
C ARG A 58 1.24 -43.78 -17.42
N VAL A 59 0.95 -43.71 -16.12
CA VAL A 59 -0.16 -44.47 -15.53
C VAL A 59 -1.47 -43.90 -16.04
N ASP A 60 -1.62 -42.58 -16.02
CA ASP A 60 -2.81 -41.88 -16.51
C ASP A 60 -3.03 -42.13 -18.00
N TRP A 61 -1.97 -42.06 -18.82
CA TRP A 61 -2.08 -42.37 -20.26
C TRP A 61 -2.47 -43.81 -20.54
N LEU A 62 -1.95 -44.77 -19.77
CA LEU A 62 -2.33 -46.18 -19.91
C LEU A 62 -3.79 -46.40 -19.47
N VAL A 63 -4.22 -45.77 -18.36
CA VAL A 63 -5.60 -45.86 -17.86
C VAL A 63 -6.56 -45.22 -18.85
N GLN A 64 -6.34 -43.97 -19.26
CA GLN A 64 -7.17 -43.31 -20.26
C GLN A 64 -7.15 -44.06 -21.59
N GLY A 65 -5.97 -44.56 -21.99
CA GLY A 65 -5.82 -45.37 -23.19
C GLY A 65 -6.66 -46.63 -23.15
N SER A 66 -6.72 -47.32 -22.01
CA SER A 66 -7.54 -48.53 -21.85
C SER A 66 -9.03 -48.28 -22.10
N LEU A 67 -9.53 -47.07 -21.82
CA LEU A 67 -10.93 -46.67 -22.03
C LEU A 67 -11.25 -46.33 -23.49
N ALA A 68 -10.22 -46.03 -24.30
CA ALA A 68 -10.40 -45.66 -25.71
C ALA A 68 -10.72 -46.86 -26.61
N TRP A 69 -10.46 -48.09 -26.14
CA TRP A 69 -10.72 -49.32 -26.89
C TRP A 69 -12.02 -50.00 -26.42
N LYS A 70 -12.59 -50.83 -27.28
CA LYS A 70 -13.67 -51.77 -26.93
C LYS A 70 -13.53 -53.08 -27.73
N LEU A 71 -14.21 -54.15 -27.29
CA LEU A 71 -14.29 -55.38 -28.09
C LEU A 71 -15.11 -55.14 -29.36
N LEU A 72 -14.73 -55.82 -30.44
CA LEU A 72 -15.42 -55.74 -31.71
C LEU A 72 -16.68 -56.61 -31.71
N ALA A 73 -17.87 -56.00 -31.82
CA ALA A 73 -19.15 -56.72 -31.72
C ALA A 73 -19.36 -57.85 -32.75
N ARG A 74 -18.88 -57.69 -33.99
CA ARG A 74 -19.09 -58.67 -35.08
C ARG A 74 -18.21 -59.91 -34.97
N LEU A 75 -17.06 -59.80 -34.31
CA LEU A 75 -16.08 -60.87 -34.16
C LEU A 75 -15.25 -60.62 -32.90
N PRO A 76 -15.83 -60.68 -31.69
CA PRO A 76 -15.11 -60.26 -30.48
C PRO A 76 -14.02 -61.26 -30.07
N TYR A 77 -14.18 -62.51 -30.51
CA TYR A 77 -13.31 -63.63 -30.19
C TYR A 77 -13.20 -64.57 -31.40
N ALA A 78 -11.98 -65.05 -31.68
CA ALA A 78 -11.72 -66.09 -32.68
C ALA A 78 -10.62 -67.04 -32.20
N VAL A 79 -10.68 -68.30 -32.63
CA VAL A 79 -9.61 -69.27 -32.44
C VAL A 79 -8.94 -69.53 -33.78
N ASN A 80 -7.61 -69.47 -33.81
CA ASN A 80 -6.86 -69.79 -35.02
C ASN A 80 -7.19 -71.23 -35.46
N PRO A 81 -7.62 -71.44 -36.72
CA PRO A 81 -8.07 -72.75 -37.18
C PRO A 81 -6.90 -73.74 -37.42
N SER A 82 -5.68 -73.22 -37.57
CA SER A 82 -4.49 -74.03 -37.76
C SER A 82 -3.90 -74.47 -36.42
N GLU A 83 -3.53 -75.74 -36.31
CA GLU A 83 -2.75 -76.26 -35.17
C GLU A 83 -1.26 -75.85 -35.24
N GLN A 84 -0.81 -75.29 -36.37
CA GLN A 84 0.58 -74.85 -36.54
C GLN A 84 0.78 -73.43 -36.01
N ARG A 85 1.56 -73.29 -34.94
CA ARG A 85 1.85 -72.00 -34.30
C ARG A 85 2.47 -70.94 -35.23
N SER A 86 3.21 -71.36 -36.26
CA SER A 86 3.79 -70.47 -37.27
C SER A 86 2.74 -69.81 -38.17
N GLN A 87 1.52 -70.35 -38.22
CA GLN A 87 0.42 -69.84 -39.04
C GLN A 87 -0.57 -68.98 -38.23
N TRP A 88 -0.33 -68.78 -36.93
CA TRP A 88 -1.21 -67.97 -36.08
C TRP A 88 -1.00 -66.47 -36.32
N HIS A 89 -2.07 -65.69 -36.19
CA HIS A 89 -1.96 -64.24 -36.13
C HIS A 89 -1.16 -63.80 -34.90
N HIS A 90 -0.59 -62.60 -34.96
CA HIS A 90 0.27 -62.06 -33.92
C HIS A 90 -0.47 -60.96 -33.14
N CYS A 91 -0.29 -60.95 -31.82
CA CYS A 91 -0.81 -59.88 -30.97
C CYS A 91 -0.21 -58.53 -31.39
N ALA A 92 -1.05 -57.52 -31.60
CA ALA A 92 -0.62 -56.16 -31.99
C ALA A 92 0.22 -55.44 -30.92
N LEU A 93 0.17 -55.90 -29.66
CA LEU A 93 0.88 -55.31 -28.52
C LEU A 93 2.23 -55.98 -28.23
N CYS A 94 2.29 -57.32 -28.20
CA CYS A 94 3.51 -58.06 -27.86
C CYS A 94 4.17 -58.78 -29.04
N HIS A 95 3.53 -58.79 -30.21
CA HIS A 95 4.00 -59.47 -31.42
C HIS A 95 4.28 -60.98 -31.25
N LEU A 96 3.68 -61.63 -30.24
CA LEU A 96 3.73 -63.09 -30.12
C LEU A 96 2.56 -63.72 -30.88
N PRO A 97 2.75 -64.91 -31.48
CA PRO A 97 1.66 -65.69 -32.07
C PRO A 97 0.59 -66.03 -31.02
N VAL A 98 -0.69 -65.87 -31.37
CA VAL A 98 -1.82 -66.07 -30.46
C VAL A 98 -2.80 -67.11 -30.99
N ARG A 99 -3.08 -68.16 -30.20
CA ARG A 99 -4.12 -69.14 -30.53
C ARG A 99 -5.52 -68.54 -30.40
N TYR A 100 -5.71 -67.76 -29.34
CA TYR A 100 -6.96 -67.11 -28.98
C TYR A 100 -6.86 -65.62 -29.26
N GLU A 101 -7.69 -65.15 -30.17
CA GLU A 101 -7.69 -63.79 -30.68
C GLU A 101 -8.86 -63.03 -30.07
N TYR A 102 -8.56 -61.87 -29.48
CA TYR A 102 -9.55 -60.86 -29.17
C TYR A 102 -9.41 -59.73 -30.18
N HIS A 103 -10.48 -59.46 -30.92
CA HIS A 103 -10.50 -58.35 -31.85
C HIS A 103 -11.08 -57.15 -31.14
N VAL A 104 -10.30 -56.07 -31.09
CA VAL A 104 -10.66 -54.85 -30.39
C VAL A 104 -10.61 -53.70 -31.37
N VAL A 105 -11.48 -52.71 -31.14
CA VAL A 105 -11.67 -51.57 -32.01
C VAL A 105 -11.50 -50.28 -31.24
N LEU A 106 -10.80 -49.31 -31.83
CA LEU A 106 -10.67 -47.98 -31.25
C LEU A 106 -11.99 -47.23 -31.40
N ARG A 107 -12.51 -46.69 -30.30
CA ARG A 107 -13.83 -46.03 -30.28
C ARG A 107 -13.90 -44.79 -31.17
N SER A 108 -12.77 -44.10 -31.39
CA SER A 108 -12.71 -42.82 -32.12
C SER A 108 -12.79 -42.96 -33.64
N ASP A 109 -12.14 -43.98 -34.22
CA ASP A 109 -11.96 -44.10 -35.67
C ASP A 109 -12.30 -45.49 -36.24
N GLY A 110 -12.69 -46.44 -35.39
CA GLY A 110 -13.05 -47.78 -35.82
C GLY A 110 -11.87 -48.68 -36.20
N ARG A 111 -10.61 -48.29 -35.92
CA ARG A 111 -9.45 -49.12 -36.25
C ARG A 111 -9.43 -50.39 -35.40
N GLU A 112 -9.39 -51.54 -36.07
CA GLU A 112 -9.31 -52.86 -35.45
C GLU A 112 -7.86 -53.32 -35.25
N ILE A 113 -7.62 -54.01 -34.14
CA ILE A 113 -6.38 -54.74 -33.87
C ILE A 113 -6.70 -56.10 -33.22
N VAL A 114 -5.81 -57.07 -33.41
CA VAL A 114 -5.86 -58.38 -32.74
C VAL A 114 -4.98 -58.35 -31.50
N VAL A 115 -5.51 -58.79 -30.36
CA VAL A 115 -4.78 -58.82 -29.08
C VAL A 115 -4.93 -60.19 -28.42
N GLY A 116 -3.84 -60.74 -27.91
CA GLY A 116 -3.86 -61.99 -27.14
C GLY A 116 -4.35 -61.83 -25.70
N SER A 117 -4.85 -62.90 -25.10
CA SER A 117 -5.45 -62.92 -23.74
C SER A 117 -4.63 -62.20 -22.67
N GLU A 118 -3.31 -62.40 -22.64
CA GLU A 118 -2.44 -61.80 -21.62
C GLU A 118 -2.27 -60.29 -21.80
N CYS A 119 -2.24 -59.82 -23.05
CA CYS A 119 -2.16 -58.40 -23.33
C CYS A 119 -3.50 -57.71 -23.05
N VAL A 120 -4.63 -58.37 -23.27
CA VAL A 120 -5.93 -57.78 -22.94
C VAL A 120 -6.09 -57.60 -21.42
N LYS A 121 -5.74 -58.61 -20.61
CA LYS A 121 -5.74 -58.50 -19.13
C LYS A 121 -4.85 -57.37 -18.59
N LYS A 122 -3.74 -57.09 -19.28
CA LYS A 122 -2.76 -56.09 -18.83
C LYS A 122 -3.13 -54.66 -19.24
N PHE A 123 -3.75 -54.47 -20.40
CA PHE A 123 -3.88 -53.14 -21.02
C PHE A 123 -5.30 -52.65 -21.22
N MET A 124 -6.30 -53.53 -21.16
CA MET A 124 -7.68 -53.14 -21.46
C MET A 124 -8.47 -52.89 -20.19
N SER A 125 -9.50 -52.05 -20.32
CA SER A 125 -10.35 -51.60 -19.23
C SER A 125 -11.08 -52.75 -18.54
N ASP A 126 -11.54 -52.51 -17.30
CA ASP A 126 -12.37 -53.44 -16.54
C ASP A 126 -13.64 -53.84 -17.32
N GLU A 127 -14.20 -52.91 -18.10
CA GLU A 127 -15.32 -53.16 -19.02
C GLU A 127 -14.97 -54.24 -20.05
N MET A 128 -13.81 -54.12 -20.71
CA MET A 128 -13.38 -55.10 -21.70
C MET A 128 -13.06 -56.45 -21.07
N GLN A 129 -12.35 -56.47 -19.93
CA GLN A 129 -12.02 -57.71 -19.23
C GLN A 129 -13.28 -58.45 -18.76
N TYR A 130 -14.29 -57.70 -18.31
CA TYR A 130 -15.60 -58.25 -17.99
C TYR A 130 -16.28 -58.89 -19.22
N LEU A 131 -16.33 -58.17 -20.34
CA LEU A 131 -16.94 -58.68 -21.56
C LEU A 131 -16.20 -59.89 -22.12
N MET A 132 -14.86 -59.95 -22.05
CA MET A 132 -14.10 -61.14 -22.43
C MET A 132 -14.48 -62.37 -21.61
N THR A 133 -14.73 -62.19 -20.32
CA THR A 133 -15.08 -63.30 -19.43
C THR A 133 -16.42 -63.93 -19.83
N ILE A 134 -17.33 -63.12 -20.37
CA ILE A 134 -18.66 -63.54 -20.80
C ILE A 134 -18.67 -64.02 -22.26
N THR A 135 -17.78 -63.47 -23.09
CA THR A 135 -17.70 -63.79 -24.52
C THR A 135 -16.99 -65.12 -24.73
N THR A 136 -17.71 -66.12 -25.20
CA THR A 136 -17.17 -67.45 -25.58
C THR A 136 -17.53 -67.79 -27.03
N GLU A 137 -17.02 -68.90 -27.58
CA GLU A 137 -17.42 -69.39 -28.91
C GLU A 137 -18.95 -69.55 -29.06
N GLN A 138 -19.62 -69.90 -27.97
CA GLN A 138 -21.07 -70.09 -27.93
C GLN A 138 -21.85 -68.82 -27.54
N ASN A 139 -21.15 -67.78 -27.08
CA ASN A 139 -21.74 -66.53 -26.58
C ASN A 139 -21.09 -65.27 -27.21
N PHE A 140 -20.79 -65.34 -28.51
CA PHE A 140 -20.12 -64.23 -29.23
C PHE A 140 -21.03 -62.99 -29.39
N HIS A 141 -22.34 -63.12 -29.21
CA HIS A 141 -23.30 -62.02 -29.33
C HIS A 141 -23.32 -61.08 -28.10
N ALA A 142 -22.68 -61.44 -26.99
CA ALA A 142 -22.65 -60.66 -25.76
C ALA A 142 -22.10 -59.23 -25.96
N VAL A 143 -21.08 -59.06 -26.81
CA VAL A 143 -20.52 -57.72 -27.09
C VAL A 143 -21.53 -56.85 -27.85
N ALA A 144 -22.24 -57.41 -28.83
CA ALA A 144 -23.29 -56.69 -29.56
C ALA A 144 -24.48 -56.33 -28.65
N GLN A 145 -24.88 -57.25 -27.77
CA GLN A 145 -25.92 -57.01 -26.75
C GLN A 145 -25.54 -55.89 -25.79
N TYR A 146 -24.29 -55.89 -25.32
CA TYR A 146 -23.79 -54.85 -24.42
C TYR A 146 -23.71 -53.48 -25.12
N ASP A 147 -23.22 -53.43 -26.36
CA ASP A 147 -23.21 -52.19 -27.16
C ASP A 147 -24.63 -51.62 -27.32
N ALA A 148 -25.63 -52.47 -27.62
CA ALA A 148 -27.03 -52.06 -27.71
C ALA A 148 -27.60 -51.58 -26.36
N LEU A 149 -27.26 -52.27 -25.27
CA LEU A 149 -27.67 -51.90 -23.91
C LEU A 149 -27.07 -50.54 -23.51
N ALA A 150 -25.77 -50.34 -23.71
CA ALA A 150 -25.07 -49.11 -23.35
C ALA A 150 -25.54 -47.92 -24.20
N ALA A 151 -25.86 -48.14 -25.48
CA ALA A 151 -26.48 -47.13 -26.33
C ALA A 151 -27.87 -46.71 -25.83
N ARG A 152 -28.66 -47.65 -25.30
CA ARG A 152 -30.00 -47.36 -24.76
C ARG A 152 -29.95 -46.76 -23.35
N TYR A 153 -28.99 -47.18 -22.52
CA TYR A 153 -28.82 -46.75 -21.13
C TYR A 153 -27.38 -46.28 -20.87
N PRO A 154 -27.04 -45.03 -21.21
CA PRO A 154 -25.70 -44.48 -21.05
C PRO A 154 -25.18 -44.50 -19.60
N GLN A 155 -26.08 -44.49 -18.61
CA GLN A 155 -25.71 -44.60 -17.20
C GLN A 155 -25.20 -46.00 -16.79
N VAL A 156 -25.45 -47.07 -17.56
CA VAL A 156 -25.00 -48.42 -17.21
C VAL A 156 -23.47 -48.53 -17.18
N PRO A 157 -22.74 -48.09 -18.22
CA PRO A 157 -21.28 -47.98 -18.16
C PRO A 157 -20.79 -47.13 -16.98
N GLU A 158 -21.44 -46.01 -16.69
CA GLU A 158 -21.06 -45.12 -15.58
C GLU A 158 -21.17 -45.83 -14.22
N ILE A 159 -22.30 -46.52 -13.96
CA ILE A 159 -22.55 -47.28 -12.73
C ILE A 159 -21.51 -48.39 -12.52
N LEU A 160 -21.14 -49.09 -13.59
CA LEU A 160 -20.31 -50.29 -13.52
C LEU A 160 -18.82 -49.96 -13.49
N TRP A 161 -18.36 -49.04 -14.34
CA TRP A 161 -16.95 -48.91 -14.69
C TRP A 161 -16.29 -47.63 -14.18
N VAL A 162 -17.05 -46.59 -13.83
CA VAL A 162 -16.46 -45.37 -13.25
C VAL A 162 -16.20 -45.60 -11.76
N ALA A 163 -14.93 -45.58 -11.37
CA ALA A 163 -14.49 -45.87 -10.00
C ALA A 163 -15.06 -44.85 -9.00
N ASP A 164 -14.98 -43.56 -9.34
CA ASP A 164 -15.40 -42.44 -8.51
C ASP A 164 -16.79 -41.89 -8.89
N ALA A 165 -17.67 -42.75 -9.40
CA ALA A 165 -19.04 -42.34 -9.70
C ALA A 165 -19.71 -41.80 -8.43
N LEU A 166 -20.26 -40.58 -8.54
CA LEU A 166 -20.89 -39.83 -7.45
C LEU A 166 -19.90 -39.52 -6.31
N PRO A 167 -18.92 -38.63 -6.55
CA PRO A 167 -17.81 -38.37 -5.62
C PRO A 167 -18.24 -37.56 -4.39
N ASP A 168 -19.24 -36.69 -4.52
CA ASP A 168 -19.75 -35.81 -3.46
C ASP A 168 -20.93 -36.44 -2.70
N LEU A 169 -21.29 -37.68 -3.06
CA LEU A 169 -22.41 -38.41 -2.46
C LEU A 169 -22.19 -38.61 -0.95
N PRO A 170 -23.12 -38.13 -0.10
CA PRO A 170 -23.02 -38.32 1.34
C PRO A 170 -22.89 -39.78 1.74
N ALA A 171 -22.07 -40.04 2.78
CA ALA A 171 -21.79 -41.39 3.29
C ALA A 171 -23.06 -42.21 3.60
N ALA A 172 -24.14 -41.54 4.02
CA ALA A 172 -25.44 -42.14 4.29
C ALA A 172 -26.02 -42.92 3.08
N HIS A 173 -25.66 -42.54 1.85
CA HIS A 173 -26.17 -43.15 0.62
C HIS A 173 -25.22 -44.18 -0.01
N HIS A 174 -24.06 -44.44 0.58
CA HIS A 174 -23.08 -45.37 0.02
C HIS A 174 -23.58 -46.82 -0.04
N ALA A 175 -24.45 -47.22 0.89
CA ALA A 175 -25.09 -48.55 0.85
C ALA A 175 -26.02 -48.70 -0.37
N GLN A 176 -26.82 -47.67 -0.65
CA GLN A 176 -27.70 -47.60 -1.83
C GLN A 176 -26.87 -47.61 -3.13
N ARG A 177 -25.76 -46.87 -3.18
CA ARG A 177 -24.80 -46.92 -4.32
C ARG A 177 -24.26 -48.33 -4.57
N ARG A 178 -23.86 -49.05 -3.51
CA ARG A 178 -23.41 -50.45 -3.63
C ARG A 178 -24.53 -51.40 -4.07
N TRP A 179 -25.77 -51.15 -3.66
CA TRP A 179 -26.93 -51.92 -4.11
C TRP A 179 -27.20 -51.70 -5.61
N VAL A 180 -27.24 -50.45 -6.06
CA VAL A 180 -27.35 -50.08 -7.49
C VAL A 180 -26.25 -50.76 -8.31
N LYS A 181 -24.98 -50.60 -7.92
CA LYS A 181 -23.84 -51.18 -8.66
C LYS A 181 -23.93 -52.70 -8.76
N ARG A 182 -24.25 -53.39 -7.65
CA ARG A 182 -24.37 -54.87 -7.65
C ARG A 182 -25.56 -55.36 -8.47
N GLY A 183 -26.72 -54.71 -8.34
CA GLY A 183 -27.92 -55.08 -9.05
C GLY A 183 -27.86 -54.81 -10.55
N THR A 184 -27.29 -53.67 -10.96
CA THR A 184 -26.95 -53.40 -12.36
C THR A 184 -25.99 -54.47 -12.86
N ARG A 185 -24.92 -54.79 -12.13
CA ARG A 185 -23.95 -55.81 -12.56
C ARG A 185 -24.60 -57.18 -12.73
N SER A 186 -25.39 -57.66 -11.78
CA SER A 186 -26.03 -58.99 -11.90
C SER A 186 -27.04 -59.04 -13.03
N THR A 187 -27.83 -57.98 -13.22
CA THR A 187 -28.83 -57.90 -14.29
C THR A 187 -28.18 -57.88 -15.67
N VAL A 188 -27.12 -57.08 -15.81
CA VAL A 188 -26.35 -56.99 -17.05
C VAL A 188 -25.65 -58.32 -17.32
N THR A 189 -24.95 -58.91 -16.34
CA THR A 189 -24.30 -60.23 -16.53
C THR A 189 -25.31 -61.28 -16.97
N GLY A 190 -26.44 -61.39 -16.28
CA GLY A 190 -27.48 -62.37 -16.63
C GLY A 190 -28.04 -62.15 -18.04
N TYR A 191 -28.22 -60.90 -18.46
CA TYR A 191 -28.64 -60.58 -19.83
C TYR A 191 -27.59 -61.00 -20.87
N LEU A 192 -26.31 -60.74 -20.62
CA LEU A 192 -25.22 -61.03 -21.54
C LEU A 192 -24.85 -62.52 -21.63
N GLU A 193 -25.16 -63.33 -20.61
CA GLU A 193 -24.92 -64.78 -20.62
C GLU A 193 -25.96 -65.55 -21.47
N HIS A 194 -27.09 -64.93 -21.80
CA HIS A 194 -28.19 -65.59 -22.51
C HIS A 194 -28.41 -65.00 -23.91
N ARG A 195 -28.78 -65.85 -24.86
CA ARG A 195 -29.07 -65.46 -26.27
C ARG A 195 -30.46 -64.84 -26.43
N THR A 196 -30.72 -63.75 -25.71
CA THR A 196 -31.96 -62.96 -25.78
C THR A 196 -31.76 -61.68 -26.59
N THR A 197 -32.71 -61.33 -27.45
CA THR A 197 -32.72 -60.04 -28.18
C THR A 197 -33.48 -58.95 -27.43
N VAL A 198 -34.13 -59.30 -26.31
CA VAL A 198 -34.97 -58.39 -25.52
C VAL A 198 -34.14 -57.81 -24.37
N LEU A 199 -34.06 -56.48 -24.31
CA LEU A 199 -33.38 -55.76 -23.23
C LEU A 199 -34.04 -56.04 -21.86
N PRO A 200 -33.27 -56.14 -20.77
CA PRO A 200 -33.77 -56.47 -19.43
C PRO A 200 -34.40 -55.26 -18.72
N GLU A 201 -35.23 -54.48 -19.42
CA GLU A 201 -35.67 -53.14 -18.97
C GLU A 201 -36.36 -53.19 -17.59
N ARG A 202 -37.26 -54.16 -17.38
CA ARG A 202 -37.99 -54.32 -16.11
C ARG A 202 -37.07 -54.65 -14.93
N GLN A 203 -36.04 -55.45 -15.17
CA GLN A 203 -35.08 -55.87 -14.14
C GLN A 203 -34.07 -54.76 -13.85
N LEU A 204 -33.72 -53.97 -14.86
CA LEU A 204 -32.73 -52.89 -14.76
C LEU A 204 -33.34 -51.59 -14.19
N SER A 205 -34.62 -51.31 -14.47
CA SER A 205 -35.31 -50.08 -14.09
C SER A 205 -35.14 -49.66 -12.62
N PRO A 206 -35.26 -50.56 -11.61
CA PRO A 206 -35.08 -50.16 -10.21
C PRO A 206 -33.69 -49.61 -9.91
N TYR A 207 -32.65 -50.14 -10.56
CA TYR A 207 -31.27 -49.70 -10.36
C TYR A 207 -30.98 -48.39 -11.10
N LEU A 208 -31.56 -48.19 -12.28
CA LEU A 208 -31.43 -46.93 -13.02
C LEU A 208 -32.13 -45.78 -12.28
N GLN A 209 -33.34 -46.02 -11.75
CA GLN A 209 -34.05 -45.05 -10.91
C GLN A 209 -33.29 -44.76 -9.63
N GLY A 210 -32.77 -45.81 -8.97
CA GLY A 210 -31.93 -45.67 -7.79
C GLY A 210 -30.66 -44.86 -8.07
N TYR A 211 -30.05 -45.02 -9.25
CA TYR A 211 -28.89 -44.23 -9.66
C TYR A 211 -29.24 -42.74 -9.88
N ALA A 212 -30.35 -42.46 -10.56
CA ALA A 212 -30.79 -41.08 -10.80
C ALA A 212 -31.07 -40.31 -9.49
N ASP A 213 -31.68 -40.98 -8.50
CA ASP A 213 -31.86 -40.41 -7.15
C ASP A 213 -30.52 -40.09 -6.47
N LEU A 214 -29.55 -41.02 -6.56
CA LEU A 214 -28.21 -40.78 -6.01
C LEU A 214 -27.47 -39.64 -6.73
N GLN A 215 -27.65 -39.51 -8.05
CA GLN A 215 -27.09 -38.42 -8.83
C GLN A 215 -27.64 -37.06 -8.41
N ALA A 216 -28.95 -36.95 -8.17
CA ALA A 216 -29.55 -35.72 -7.65
C ALA A 216 -28.99 -35.35 -6.26
N LYS A 217 -28.78 -36.35 -5.39
CA LYS A 217 -28.21 -36.15 -4.04
C LYS A 217 -26.75 -35.70 -4.09
N ASP A 218 -25.96 -36.29 -4.98
CA ASP A 218 -24.57 -35.91 -5.23
C ASP A 218 -24.47 -34.46 -5.72
N GLN A 219 -25.30 -34.07 -6.71
CA GLN A 219 -25.36 -32.69 -7.22
C GLN A 219 -25.77 -31.68 -6.13
N ALA A 220 -26.75 -32.03 -5.29
CA ALA A 220 -27.16 -31.18 -4.18
C ALA A 220 -26.05 -31.00 -3.14
N ALA A 221 -25.30 -32.07 -2.84
CA ALA A 221 -24.15 -32.01 -1.93
C ALA A 221 -23.02 -31.15 -2.52
N HIS A 222 -22.72 -31.32 -3.81
CA HIS A 222 -21.74 -30.50 -4.53
C HIS A 222 -22.10 -29.00 -4.47
N ALA A 223 -23.34 -28.64 -4.77
CA ALA A 223 -23.81 -27.26 -4.71
C ALA A 223 -23.67 -26.66 -3.30
N ALA A 224 -23.96 -27.44 -2.25
CA ALA A 224 -23.78 -27.00 -0.87
C ALA A 224 -22.31 -26.76 -0.49
N ILE A 225 -21.38 -27.57 -1.01
CA ILE A 225 -19.93 -27.39 -0.82
C ILE A 225 -19.47 -26.08 -1.48
N VAL A 226 -19.89 -25.84 -2.72
CA VAL A 226 -19.56 -24.62 -3.47
C VAL A 226 -20.08 -23.37 -2.75
N ALA A 227 -21.36 -23.37 -2.36
CA ALA A 227 -21.96 -22.22 -1.67
C ALA A 227 -21.25 -21.88 -0.34
N ARG A 228 -20.85 -22.88 0.45
CA ARG A 228 -20.08 -22.66 1.70
C ARG A 228 -18.71 -22.06 1.42
N ARG A 229 -18.05 -22.50 0.35
CA ARG A 229 -16.73 -21.99 -0.05
C ARG A 229 -16.82 -20.53 -0.46
N GLU A 230 -17.83 -20.16 -1.24
CA GLU A 230 -18.05 -18.78 -1.68
C GLU A 230 -18.36 -17.85 -0.50
N GLN A 231 -19.21 -18.29 0.43
CA GLN A 231 -19.51 -17.52 1.65
C GLN A 231 -18.26 -17.27 2.50
N ARG A 232 -17.41 -18.28 2.70
CA ARG A 232 -16.16 -18.11 3.47
C ARG A 232 -15.23 -17.10 2.80
N VAL A 233 -15.05 -17.18 1.48
CA VAL A 233 -14.20 -16.24 0.73
C VAL A 233 -14.73 -14.81 0.82
N ALA A 234 -16.05 -14.62 0.75
CA ALA A 234 -16.67 -13.29 0.87
C ALA A 234 -16.49 -12.69 2.29
N GLN A 235 -16.63 -13.51 3.33
CA GLN A 235 -16.42 -13.09 4.72
C GLN A 235 -14.97 -12.70 4.98
N GLU A 236 -14.00 -13.49 4.49
CA GLU A 236 -12.57 -13.22 4.63
C GLU A 236 -12.18 -11.91 3.92
N ARG A 237 -12.71 -11.65 2.71
CA ARG A 237 -12.49 -10.38 1.99
C ARG A 237 -13.01 -9.19 2.78
N THR A 238 -14.25 -9.27 3.26
CA THR A 238 -14.87 -8.17 4.02
C THR A 238 -14.10 -7.88 5.32
N ALA A 239 -13.62 -8.91 6.01
CA ALA A 239 -12.81 -8.76 7.22
C ALA A 239 -11.45 -8.11 6.92
N ALA A 240 -10.78 -8.52 5.84
CA ALA A 240 -9.51 -7.95 5.41
C ALA A 240 -9.64 -6.46 5.04
N GLU A 241 -10.68 -6.08 4.30
CA GLU A 241 -10.96 -4.69 3.92
C GLU A 241 -11.19 -3.80 5.16
N ARG A 242 -12.00 -4.27 6.12
CA ARG A 242 -12.22 -3.54 7.38
C ARG A 242 -10.94 -3.36 8.20
N ALA A 243 -10.12 -4.41 8.29
CA ALA A 243 -8.85 -4.34 9.02
C ALA A 243 -7.89 -3.33 8.38
N GLN A 244 -7.81 -3.32 7.04
CA GLN A 244 -6.97 -2.36 6.31
C GLN A 244 -7.46 -0.91 6.51
N GLN A 245 -8.79 -0.69 6.46
CA GLN A 245 -9.36 0.64 6.65
C GLN A 245 -9.15 1.16 8.08
N ALA A 246 -9.30 0.31 9.10
CA ALA A 246 -9.04 0.67 10.49
C ALA A 246 -7.56 1.01 10.73
N ALA A 247 -6.63 0.25 10.14
CA ALA A 247 -5.19 0.52 10.21
C ALA A 247 -4.84 1.88 9.58
N TRP A 248 -5.43 2.19 8.43
CA TRP A 248 -5.26 3.50 7.75
C TRP A 248 -5.78 4.66 8.59
N GLN A 249 -6.97 4.53 9.18
CA GLN A 249 -7.55 5.56 10.06
C GLN A 249 -6.71 5.78 11.31
N ALA A 250 -6.22 4.70 11.95
CA ALA A 250 -5.34 4.80 13.10
C ALA A 250 -4.02 5.50 12.74
N ALA A 251 -3.39 5.16 11.62
CA ALA A 251 -2.18 5.82 11.14
C ALA A 251 -2.39 7.32 10.86
N ALA A 252 -3.50 7.68 10.20
CA ALA A 252 -3.84 9.08 9.92
C ALA A 252 -4.09 9.89 11.20
N SER A 253 -4.78 9.31 12.19
CA SER A 253 -5.00 9.96 13.49
C SER A 253 -3.69 10.16 14.27
N ALA A 254 -2.80 9.15 14.28
CA ALA A 254 -1.52 9.23 14.97
C ALA A 254 -0.60 10.31 14.38
N GLN A 255 -0.58 10.45 13.04
CA GLN A 255 0.14 11.51 12.36
C GLN A 255 -0.38 12.90 12.76
N THR A 256 -1.70 13.08 12.83
CA THR A 256 -2.33 14.36 13.18
C THR A 256 -2.05 14.74 14.64
N THR A 257 -2.10 13.78 15.56
CA THR A 257 -1.77 14.00 16.98
C THR A 257 -0.30 14.39 17.17
N ALA A 258 0.62 13.71 16.48
CA ALA A 258 2.04 14.04 16.54
C ALA A 258 2.35 15.44 15.99
N GLU A 259 1.68 15.86 14.92
CA GLU A 259 1.77 17.23 14.40
C GLU A 259 1.30 18.25 15.44
N GLN A 260 0.13 18.03 16.04
CA GLN A 260 -0.42 18.96 17.04
C GLN A 260 0.48 19.09 18.27
N GLN A 261 1.00 17.97 18.78
CA GLN A 261 1.94 17.96 19.90
C GLN A 261 3.23 18.73 19.56
N LEU A 262 3.77 18.55 18.35
CA LEU A 262 4.93 19.31 17.89
C LEU A 262 4.64 20.81 17.87
N ARG A 263 3.53 21.23 17.26
CA ARG A 263 3.17 22.65 17.10
C ARG A 263 2.87 23.35 18.42
N GLN A 264 2.38 22.61 19.42
CA GLN A 264 2.15 23.13 20.77
C GLN A 264 3.43 23.16 21.62
N SER A 265 4.48 22.43 21.24
CA SER A 265 5.72 22.38 22.00
C SER A 265 6.42 23.75 22.04
N ALA A 266 6.93 24.12 23.22
CA ALA A 266 7.71 25.35 23.37
C ALA A 266 8.96 25.40 22.47
N PRO A 267 9.76 24.30 22.33
CA PRO A 267 10.93 24.31 21.45
C PRO A 267 10.61 24.60 19.98
N TYR A 268 9.49 24.06 19.47
CA TYR A 268 9.05 24.32 18.10
C TYR A 268 8.71 25.79 17.89
N ARG A 269 7.86 26.35 18.76
CA ARG A 269 7.42 27.75 18.65
C ARG A 269 8.60 28.72 18.77
N SER A 270 9.49 28.51 19.73
CA SER A 270 10.71 29.32 19.88
C SER A 270 11.60 29.27 18.64
N TRP A 271 11.76 28.07 18.05
CA TRP A 271 12.53 27.92 16.82
C TRP A 271 11.85 28.62 15.62
N VAL A 272 10.53 28.47 15.44
CA VAL A 272 9.78 29.18 14.37
C VAL A 272 9.97 30.70 14.51
N THR A 273 9.82 31.25 15.72
CA THR A 273 10.03 32.69 15.97
C THR A 273 11.48 33.11 15.70
N ALA A 274 12.48 32.30 16.08
CA ALA A 274 13.88 32.60 15.81
C ALA A 274 14.19 32.64 14.30
N VAL A 275 13.68 31.65 13.54
CA VAL A 275 13.82 31.60 12.09
C VAL A 275 13.11 32.80 11.44
N ALA A 276 11.86 33.07 11.81
CA ALA A 276 11.09 34.20 11.31
C ALA A 276 11.79 35.55 11.60
N THR A 277 12.42 35.69 12.77
CA THR A 277 13.22 36.87 13.13
C THR A 277 14.40 37.09 12.18
N VAL A 278 15.02 36.02 11.69
CA VAL A 278 16.10 36.11 10.69
C VAL A 278 15.52 36.42 9.30
N ILE A 279 14.44 35.75 8.90
CA ILE A 279 13.77 35.96 7.60
C ILE A 279 13.35 37.42 7.42
N VAL A 280 12.76 38.01 8.45
CA VAL A 280 12.20 39.37 8.41
C VAL A 280 13.30 40.42 8.20
N ARG A 281 14.58 40.13 8.49
CA ARG A 281 15.70 41.05 8.20
C ARG A 281 15.96 41.24 6.70
N ARG A 282 15.47 40.33 5.85
CA ARG A 282 15.64 40.35 4.38
C ARG A 282 17.10 40.53 3.94
N GLU A 283 18.02 39.93 4.69
CA GLU A 283 19.45 39.98 4.38
C GLU A 283 19.76 39.19 3.09
N PRO A 284 20.85 39.53 2.36
CA PRO A 284 21.32 38.73 1.24
C PRO A 284 21.52 37.27 1.66
N LEU A 285 21.33 36.33 0.73
CA LEU A 285 21.31 34.89 1.02
C LEU A 285 22.53 34.39 1.81
N ALA A 286 23.71 34.94 1.56
CA ALA A 286 24.93 34.58 2.30
C ALA A 286 24.86 34.96 3.80
N ALA A 287 24.41 36.18 4.09
CA ALA A 287 24.24 36.67 5.47
C ALA A 287 23.09 35.94 6.17
N PHE A 288 21.98 35.69 5.45
CA PHE A 288 20.89 34.84 5.94
C PHE A 288 21.39 33.45 6.35
N LYS A 289 22.20 32.79 5.51
CA LYS A 289 22.76 31.46 5.80
C LYS A 289 23.68 31.48 7.02
N ALA A 290 24.46 32.53 7.21
CA ALA A 290 25.30 32.68 8.40
C ALA A 290 24.44 32.86 9.67
N ALA A 291 23.40 33.69 9.61
CA ALA A 291 22.48 33.92 10.72
C ALA A 291 21.68 32.65 11.08
N ILE A 292 21.13 31.94 10.08
CA ILE A 292 20.33 30.73 10.33
C ILE A 292 21.16 29.58 10.90
N ALA A 293 22.46 29.52 10.58
CA ALA A 293 23.36 28.50 11.14
C ALA A 293 23.52 28.62 12.66
N THR A 294 23.24 29.79 13.25
CA THR A 294 23.23 30.00 14.71
C THR A 294 21.92 29.58 15.38
N VAL A 295 20.89 29.25 14.59
CA VAL A 295 19.57 28.85 15.09
C VAL A 295 19.48 27.33 15.10
N THR A 296 19.62 26.72 16.28
CA THR A 296 19.58 25.26 16.43
C THR A 296 18.16 24.72 16.25
N PRO A 297 17.90 23.84 15.25
CA PRO A 297 16.59 23.21 15.09
C PRO A 297 16.35 22.14 16.15
N PRO A 298 15.13 22.06 16.73
CA PRO A 298 14.78 20.96 17.60
C PRO A 298 14.80 19.63 16.83
N LYS A 299 15.14 18.52 17.50
CA LYS A 299 15.30 17.20 16.87
C LYS A 299 14.09 16.75 16.03
N ALA A 300 12.87 17.12 16.45
CA ALA A 300 11.65 16.79 15.73
C ALA A 300 11.52 17.54 14.38
N VAL A 301 12.23 18.65 14.19
CA VAL A 301 12.18 19.50 13.00
C VAL A 301 13.40 19.35 12.11
N SER A 302 14.54 18.89 12.65
CA SER A 302 15.80 18.78 11.89
C SER A 302 15.72 17.86 10.67
N ARG A 303 14.76 16.92 10.64
CA ARG A 303 14.47 16.06 9.49
C ARG A 303 13.43 16.61 8.53
N LEU A 304 12.70 17.66 8.93
CA LEU A 304 11.58 18.22 8.16
C LEU A 304 12.00 19.36 7.24
N VAL A 305 13.07 20.09 7.61
CA VAL A 305 13.54 21.23 6.85
C VAL A 305 15.05 21.41 6.99
N ASN A 306 15.69 21.91 5.93
CA ASN A 306 17.12 22.23 5.90
C ASN A 306 17.38 23.71 5.56
N GLY A 307 18.64 24.14 5.72
CA GLY A 307 19.03 25.53 5.48
C GLY A 307 18.82 26.02 4.06
N TYR A 308 18.86 25.14 3.04
CA TYR A 308 18.54 25.49 1.66
C TYR A 308 17.06 25.87 1.51
N GLN A 309 16.16 25.03 2.04
CA GLN A 309 14.72 25.26 2.00
C GLN A 309 14.34 26.55 2.75
N LEU A 310 14.95 26.80 3.91
CA LEU A 310 14.78 28.07 4.63
C LEU A 310 15.27 29.27 3.82
N GLY A 311 16.37 29.13 3.07
CA GLY A 311 16.88 30.17 2.17
C GLY A 311 15.94 30.51 1.02
N VAL A 312 15.27 29.50 0.44
CA VAL A 312 14.22 29.70 -0.58
C VAL A 312 13.05 30.47 0.01
N MET A 313 12.55 30.05 1.18
CA MET A 313 11.46 30.74 1.88
C MET A 313 11.82 32.19 2.24
N ALA A 314 13.05 32.43 2.72
CA ALA A 314 13.54 33.76 3.02
C ALA A 314 13.58 34.65 1.76
N SER A 315 13.98 34.09 0.62
CA SER A 315 14.01 34.80 -0.66
C SER A 315 12.59 35.12 -1.15
N GLU A 316 11.65 34.18 -1.04
CA GLU A 316 10.23 34.43 -1.33
C GLU A 316 9.67 35.56 -0.47
N PHE A 317 9.91 35.53 0.84
CA PHE A 317 9.48 36.58 1.75
C PHE A 317 10.13 37.94 1.43
N ALA A 318 11.42 37.96 1.10
CA ALA A 318 12.11 39.19 0.73
C ALA A 318 11.50 39.85 -0.51
N HIS A 319 11.03 39.06 -1.49
CA HIS A 319 10.42 39.58 -2.72
C HIS A 319 8.92 39.89 -2.59
N GLN A 320 8.16 39.06 -1.88
CA GLN A 320 6.69 39.10 -1.89
C GLN A 320 6.06 39.46 -0.54
N GLY A 321 6.85 39.50 0.54
CA GLY A 321 6.34 39.67 1.91
C GLY A 321 5.53 38.47 2.42
N ARG A 322 5.57 37.33 1.72
CA ARG A 322 4.88 36.08 2.09
C ARG A 322 5.73 34.86 1.71
N ILE A 323 5.54 33.77 2.43
CA ILE A 323 6.15 32.47 2.18
C ILE A 323 5.06 31.51 1.72
N ARG A 324 5.19 30.97 0.49
CA ARG A 324 4.27 29.94 -0.01
C ARG A 324 4.95 28.60 -0.21
N ALA A 325 6.26 28.63 -0.50
CA ALA A 325 7.10 27.47 -0.71
C ALA A 325 6.47 26.48 -1.71
N GLU A 326 5.89 26.99 -2.81
CA GLU A 326 5.19 26.17 -3.81
C GLU A 326 6.14 25.13 -4.43
N ARG A 327 7.41 25.52 -4.61
CA ARG A 327 8.48 24.68 -5.16
C ARG A 327 9.08 23.67 -4.17
N LEU A 328 8.71 23.72 -2.88
CA LEU A 328 9.25 22.87 -1.83
C LEU A 328 8.23 21.81 -1.38
N GLN A 329 7.96 20.82 -2.22
CA GLN A 329 6.94 19.80 -1.96
C GLN A 329 7.24 18.89 -0.74
N ILE A 330 8.52 18.78 -0.37
CA ILE A 330 8.98 17.92 0.74
C ILE A 330 8.75 18.59 2.10
N VAL A 331 8.64 19.91 2.16
CA VAL A 331 8.50 20.61 3.44
C VAL A 331 7.03 20.56 3.90
N PRO A 332 6.76 20.19 5.17
CA PRO A 332 5.39 20.14 5.67
C PRO A 332 4.66 21.48 5.54
N ARG A 333 3.42 21.45 5.04
CA ARG A 333 2.64 22.68 4.78
C ARG A 333 2.32 23.47 6.04
N TYR A 334 2.13 22.79 7.18
CA TYR A 334 1.94 23.46 8.47
C TYR A 334 3.16 24.30 8.85
N LEU A 335 4.38 23.81 8.59
CA LEU A 335 5.61 24.52 8.92
C LEU A 335 5.77 25.77 8.05
N VAL A 336 5.47 25.66 6.76
CA VAL A 336 5.44 26.82 5.84
C VAL A 336 4.46 27.88 6.34
N ALA A 337 3.24 27.47 6.72
CA ALA A 337 2.20 28.39 7.19
C ALA A 337 2.56 29.05 8.53
N ASP A 338 3.14 28.30 9.46
CA ASP A 338 3.57 28.83 10.77
C ASP A 338 4.71 29.85 10.60
N LEU A 339 5.69 29.57 9.71
CA LEU A 339 6.76 30.52 9.37
C LEU A 339 6.24 31.77 8.64
N ASP A 340 5.32 31.61 7.68
CA ASP A 340 4.71 32.73 6.95
C ASP A 340 3.98 33.67 7.92
N ARG A 341 3.11 33.11 8.77
CA ARG A 341 2.33 33.86 9.75
C ARG A 341 3.23 34.62 10.71
N GLU A 342 4.23 33.96 11.27
CA GLU A 342 5.13 34.59 12.24
C GLU A 342 6.03 35.65 11.59
N SER A 343 6.50 35.40 10.37
CA SER A 343 7.29 36.39 9.60
C SER A 343 6.46 37.62 9.25
N GLN A 344 5.21 37.44 8.80
CA GLN A 344 4.29 38.56 8.55
C GLN A 344 3.98 39.35 9.82
N ARG A 345 3.73 38.66 10.94
CA ARG A 345 3.47 39.29 12.25
C ARG A 345 4.65 40.17 12.67
N LEU A 346 5.86 39.62 12.61
CA LEU A 346 7.09 40.33 12.97
C LEU A 346 7.41 41.48 12.00
N ALA A 347 7.19 41.31 10.70
CA ALA A 347 7.38 42.38 9.72
C ALA A 347 6.39 43.54 9.93
N ALA A 348 5.11 43.23 10.20
CA ALA A 348 4.11 44.24 10.53
C ALA A 348 4.43 44.97 11.85
N GLN A 349 4.94 44.24 12.85
CA GLN A 349 5.42 44.84 14.10
C GLN A 349 6.60 45.79 13.85
N ARG A 350 7.57 45.37 13.05
CA ARG A 350 8.74 46.19 12.73
C ARG A 350 8.38 47.43 11.89
N GLN A 351 7.42 47.33 10.99
CA GLN A 351 6.89 48.47 10.25
C GLN A 351 6.25 49.50 11.19
N ARG A 352 5.40 49.04 12.13
CA ARG A 352 4.82 49.92 13.15
C ARG A 352 5.87 50.61 13.99
N ASP A 353 6.91 49.89 14.42
CA ASP A 353 8.02 50.48 15.18
C ASP A 353 8.74 51.56 14.41
N TRP A 354 8.99 51.35 13.12
CA TRP A 354 9.65 52.33 12.29
C TRP A 354 8.78 53.58 12.11
N ASP A 355 7.48 53.41 11.86
CA ASP A 355 6.52 54.53 11.78
C ASP A 355 6.46 55.32 13.11
N ASP A 356 6.46 54.61 14.24
CA ASP A 356 6.48 55.21 15.57
C ASP A 356 7.79 55.93 15.86
N ASP A 357 8.93 55.37 15.46
CA ASP A 357 10.25 56.00 15.62
C ASP A 357 10.34 57.28 14.77
N VAL A 358 9.76 57.30 13.55
CA VAL A 358 9.65 58.50 12.72
C VAL A 358 8.74 59.55 13.37
N PHE A 359 7.56 59.15 13.85
CA PHE A 359 6.65 60.05 14.57
C PHE A 359 7.32 60.64 15.81
N ASN A 360 8.00 59.80 16.59
CA ASN A 360 8.68 60.20 17.81
C ASN A 360 9.82 61.17 17.54
N ALA A 361 10.61 60.96 16.50
CA ALA A 361 11.66 61.90 16.12
C ALA A 361 11.06 63.23 15.62
N ALA A 362 10.04 63.18 14.76
CA ALA A 362 9.47 64.37 14.12
C ALA A 362 8.61 65.23 15.07
N VAL A 363 7.81 64.59 15.93
CA VAL A 363 6.77 65.24 16.75
C VAL A 363 6.83 64.80 18.21
N GLY A 364 6.77 63.49 18.48
CA GLY A 364 6.48 62.98 19.83
C GLY A 364 7.52 63.34 20.89
N PHE A 365 8.81 63.34 20.56
CA PHE A 365 9.86 63.75 21.49
C PHE A 365 10.11 65.25 21.46
N ASP A 366 10.41 65.79 22.64
CA ASP A 366 10.90 67.15 22.81
C ASP A 366 12.40 67.22 22.57
N LEU A 367 12.75 67.30 21.29
CA LEU A 367 14.13 67.33 20.81
C LEU A 367 14.47 68.71 20.23
N PRO A 368 15.68 69.24 20.51
CA PRO A 368 16.26 70.33 19.75
C PRO A 368 16.36 69.98 18.26
N LEU A 369 16.30 70.99 17.38
CA LEU A 369 16.30 70.80 15.92
C LEU A 369 17.45 69.92 15.42
N ALA A 370 18.67 70.14 15.93
CA ALA A 370 19.85 69.37 15.54
C ALA A 370 19.73 67.87 15.91
N GLU A 371 19.22 67.55 17.10
CA GLU A 371 19.01 66.15 17.51
C GLU A 371 17.87 65.50 16.71
N ARG A 372 16.79 66.23 16.45
CA ARG A 372 15.70 65.78 15.59
C ARG A 372 16.20 65.42 14.19
N GLN A 373 16.97 66.31 13.57
CA GLN A 373 17.57 66.07 12.25
C GLN A 373 18.50 64.84 12.29
N ALA A 374 19.34 64.70 13.32
CA ALA A 374 20.21 63.55 13.47
C ALA A 374 19.42 62.23 13.58
N ARG A 375 18.36 62.17 14.39
CA ARG A 375 17.52 60.98 14.53
C ARG A 375 16.75 60.65 13.25
N LEU A 376 16.12 61.63 12.61
CA LEU A 376 15.44 61.42 11.33
C LEU A 376 16.43 60.98 10.23
N THR A 377 17.66 61.48 10.26
CA THR A 377 18.73 61.05 9.34
C THR A 377 19.11 59.58 9.58
N GLN A 378 19.17 59.12 10.83
CA GLN A 378 19.41 57.70 11.15
C GLN A 378 18.26 56.82 10.64
N LEU A 379 17.02 57.32 10.67
CA LEU A 379 15.83 56.62 10.18
C LEU A 379 15.68 56.63 8.65
N ARG A 380 16.60 57.27 7.91
CA ARG A 380 16.63 57.24 6.43
C ARG A 380 16.87 55.84 5.87
N ARG A 381 17.58 54.98 6.61
CA ARG A 381 17.74 53.56 6.23
C ARG A 381 16.37 52.89 6.35
N GLY A 382 15.76 52.70 5.20
CA GLY A 382 14.38 52.26 5.10
C GLY A 382 14.13 50.86 5.64
N TRP A 383 12.91 50.65 6.12
CA TRP A 383 12.32 49.33 6.29
C TRP A 383 11.49 48.98 5.05
N GLU A 384 11.66 47.77 4.50
CA GLU A 384 10.89 47.27 3.34
C GLU A 384 10.87 48.20 2.10
N GLY A 385 11.99 48.86 1.80
CA GLY A 385 12.08 49.76 0.65
C GLY A 385 11.43 51.14 0.86
N ARG A 386 10.87 51.42 2.03
CA ARG A 386 10.41 52.77 2.41
C ARG A 386 11.59 53.60 2.89
N GLN A 387 12.11 54.47 2.04
CA GLN A 387 13.18 55.40 2.42
C GLN A 387 12.60 56.79 2.64
N LEU A 388 13.08 57.47 3.69
CA LEU A 388 12.86 58.91 3.81
C LEU A 388 13.85 59.61 2.87
N SER A 389 13.33 60.33 1.87
CA SER A 389 14.16 61.20 1.03
C SER A 389 14.81 62.30 1.88
N ALA A 390 15.89 62.90 1.39
CA ALA A 390 16.54 64.01 2.08
C ALA A 390 15.57 65.18 2.31
N ASP A 391 14.74 65.48 1.31
CA ASP A 391 13.72 66.52 1.39
C ASP A 391 12.66 66.21 2.46
N LEU A 392 12.18 64.96 2.48
CA LEU A 392 11.19 64.53 3.47
C LEU A 392 11.76 64.58 4.90
N VAL A 393 13.03 64.28 5.09
CA VAL A 393 13.72 64.46 6.40
C VAL A 393 13.75 65.93 6.81
N ALA A 394 14.07 66.84 5.89
CA ALA A 394 14.09 68.27 6.16
C ALA A 394 12.70 68.78 6.54
N GLU A 395 11.66 68.34 5.82
CA GLU A 395 10.28 68.71 6.13
C GLU A 395 9.82 68.11 7.47
N LEU A 396 10.08 66.83 7.73
CA LEU A 396 9.77 66.16 9.01
C LEU A 396 10.44 66.85 10.20
N ALA A 397 11.64 67.43 10.03
CA ALA A 397 12.32 68.16 11.10
C ALA A 397 11.55 69.41 11.57
N THR A 398 10.75 70.01 10.67
CA THR A 398 9.93 71.20 10.95
C THR A 398 8.47 70.86 11.26
N LEU A 399 8.07 69.60 11.13
CA LEU A 399 6.67 69.15 11.20
C LEU A 399 5.97 69.56 12.50
N ARG A 400 6.63 69.39 13.66
CA ARG A 400 6.01 69.76 14.95
C ARG A 400 5.63 71.24 15.01
N ALA A 401 6.48 72.13 14.52
CA ALA A 401 6.17 73.56 14.50
C ALA A 401 5.00 73.90 13.58
N ARG A 402 4.93 73.25 12.40
CA ARG A 402 3.80 73.40 11.47
C ARG A 402 2.48 72.92 12.10
N LEU A 403 2.50 71.77 12.79
CA LEU A 403 1.32 71.23 13.46
C LEU A 403 0.86 72.10 14.64
N THR A 404 1.78 72.71 15.40
CA THR A 404 1.44 73.70 16.44
C THR A 404 0.78 74.95 15.86
N GLN A 405 1.03 75.26 14.58
CA GLN A 405 0.37 76.32 13.81
C GLN A 405 -0.88 75.83 13.05
N GLU A 406 -1.43 74.68 13.44
CA GLU A 406 -2.63 74.06 12.85
C GLU A 406 -2.54 73.75 11.34
N GLN A 407 -1.33 73.63 10.80
CA GLN A 407 -1.14 73.26 9.40
C GLN A 407 -1.34 71.74 9.19
N THR A 408 -1.92 71.37 8.06
CA THR A 408 -2.13 69.96 7.69
C THR A 408 -0.87 69.29 7.15
N LEU A 409 -0.81 67.95 7.24
CA LEU A 409 0.24 67.16 6.60
C LEU A 409 0.24 67.38 5.06
N PRO A 410 1.41 67.55 4.42
CA PRO A 410 1.49 67.75 2.98
C PRO A 410 0.91 66.58 2.19
N ALA A 411 0.10 66.87 1.17
CA ALA A 411 -0.52 65.84 0.32
C ALA A 411 0.47 65.13 -0.61
N THR A 412 1.67 65.71 -0.80
CA THR A 412 2.76 65.19 -1.63
C THR A 412 3.57 64.07 -0.96
N TRP A 413 3.35 63.83 0.34
CA TRP A 413 4.06 62.81 1.09
C TRP A 413 3.56 61.39 0.78
N PRO A 414 4.38 60.35 1.01
CA PRO A 414 3.97 58.96 0.81
C PRO A 414 2.68 58.63 1.59
N PRO A 415 1.63 58.09 0.94
CA PRO A 415 0.32 57.87 1.57
C PRO A 415 0.38 57.03 2.85
N ALA A 416 1.22 56.01 2.87
CA ALA A 416 1.40 55.14 4.04
C ALA A 416 2.00 55.90 5.24
N LEU A 417 2.94 56.82 4.99
CA LEU A 417 3.52 57.66 6.04
C LEU A 417 2.49 58.66 6.57
N CYS A 418 1.75 59.32 5.67
CA CYS A 418 0.66 60.21 6.07
C CYS A 418 -0.37 59.50 6.94
N GLN A 419 -0.76 58.28 6.56
CA GLN A 419 -1.71 57.48 7.33
C GLN A 419 -1.15 57.13 8.72
N ALA A 420 0.11 56.72 8.81
CA ALA A 420 0.73 56.39 10.09
C ALA A 420 0.81 57.61 11.01
N LEU A 421 1.24 58.77 10.48
CA LEU A 421 1.28 60.02 11.23
C LEU A 421 -0.11 60.48 11.67
N ARG A 422 -1.12 60.45 10.78
CA ARG A 422 -2.51 60.79 11.14
C ARG A 422 -3.05 59.91 12.25
N THR A 423 -2.80 58.60 12.17
CA THR A 423 -3.23 57.65 13.19
C THR A 423 -2.63 58.00 14.55
N ARG A 424 -1.36 58.43 14.59
CA ARG A 424 -0.69 58.83 15.84
C ARG A 424 -1.11 60.22 16.33
N LEU A 425 -1.35 61.17 15.43
CA LEU A 425 -1.85 62.50 15.79
C LEU A 425 -3.26 62.43 16.38
N ALA A 426 -4.12 61.55 15.88
CA ALA A 426 -5.50 61.39 16.38
C ALA A 426 -5.61 60.93 17.84
N VAL A 427 -4.53 60.39 18.42
CA VAL A 427 -4.48 59.90 19.82
C VAL A 427 -3.60 60.77 20.72
N GLN A 428 -3.14 61.93 20.25
CA GLN A 428 -2.41 62.89 21.08
C GLN A 428 -3.37 63.62 22.03
N PRO A 429 -2.96 63.89 23.28
CA PRO A 429 -3.73 64.78 24.15
C PRO A 429 -3.68 66.23 23.64
N ALA A 430 -4.73 67.01 23.92
CA ALA A 430 -4.88 68.37 23.39
C ALA A 430 -3.75 69.32 23.83
N ASP A 431 -3.25 69.17 25.06
CA ASP A 431 -2.33 70.13 25.67
C ASP A 431 -0.85 69.66 25.67
N ALA A 432 -0.55 68.49 25.10
CA ALA A 432 0.81 67.94 25.15
C ALA A 432 1.16 67.02 23.97
N TRP A 433 2.42 67.09 23.55
CA TRP A 433 3.00 66.11 22.63
C TRP A 433 3.57 64.93 23.42
N VAL A 434 3.05 63.74 23.14
CA VAL A 434 3.44 62.49 23.81
C VAL A 434 4.05 61.54 22.79
N PRO A 435 5.20 60.91 23.10
CA PRO A 435 5.77 59.88 22.23
C PRO A 435 4.81 58.71 22.01
N ALA A 436 4.78 58.17 20.81
CA ALA A 436 4.23 56.87 20.50
C ALA A 436 4.97 55.81 21.33
N ARG A 437 4.19 55.05 22.10
CA ARG A 437 4.70 53.98 22.97
C ARG A 437 4.70 52.65 22.22
N LYS A 438 5.76 51.86 22.43
CA LYS A 438 5.88 50.52 21.86
C LYS A 438 5.15 49.50 22.72
N ASN A 439 4.41 48.61 22.08
CA ASN A 439 3.68 47.53 22.77
C ASN A 439 4.51 46.26 23.00
N HIS A 440 5.83 46.36 22.83
CA HIS A 440 6.80 45.31 23.09
C HIS A 440 8.16 45.93 23.40
N ALA A 441 9.04 45.15 24.03
CA ALA A 441 10.41 45.56 24.31
C ALA A 441 11.39 44.44 23.97
N THR A 442 12.51 44.77 23.34
CA THR A 442 13.61 43.82 23.14
C THR A 442 14.62 43.92 24.28
N PRO A 443 15.36 42.84 24.60
CA PRO A 443 16.39 42.90 25.65
C PRO A 443 17.40 44.04 25.45
N ALA A 444 17.83 44.28 24.21
CA ALA A 444 18.76 45.36 23.89
C ALA A 444 18.17 46.75 24.22
N GLN A 445 16.89 46.96 23.91
CA GLN A 445 16.20 48.21 24.24
C GLN A 445 16.04 48.39 25.75
N LEU A 446 15.72 47.32 26.48
CA LEU A 446 15.60 47.34 27.94
C LEU A 446 16.95 47.64 28.62
N HIS A 447 18.05 47.02 28.13
CA HIS A 447 19.41 47.33 28.57
C HIS A 447 19.78 48.81 28.39
N ALA A 448 19.36 49.41 27.28
CA ALA A 448 19.64 50.82 26.98
C ALA A 448 18.97 51.79 27.98
N LEU A 449 17.85 51.41 28.60
CA LEU A 449 17.19 52.24 29.62
C LEU A 449 18.06 52.42 30.88
N VAL A 450 18.83 51.38 31.22
CA VAL A 450 19.65 51.27 32.43
C VAL A 450 21.02 51.94 32.26
N ALA A 451 21.62 51.88 31.07
CA ALA A 451 23.01 52.23 30.86
C ALA A 451 23.42 53.69 31.19
N PRO A 452 22.53 54.70 31.08
CA PRO A 452 22.81 56.07 31.50
C PRO A 452 21.85 56.56 32.61
N ALA A 453 21.33 55.69 33.48
CA ALA A 453 20.36 56.08 34.52
C ALA A 453 21.03 56.29 35.90
N PRO A 454 20.78 57.42 36.58
CA PRO A 454 21.32 57.66 37.93
C PRO A 454 20.61 56.85 39.02
N ASP A 455 19.32 56.56 38.85
CA ASP A 455 18.49 55.80 39.78
C ASP A 455 17.46 54.93 39.04
N PHE A 456 16.82 54.01 39.77
CA PHE A 456 15.78 53.16 39.20
C PHE A 456 14.49 53.93 38.88
N ALA A 457 14.19 55.02 39.61
CA ALA A 457 13.05 55.89 39.31
C ALA A 457 13.12 56.45 37.88
N THR A 458 14.32 56.83 37.43
CA THR A 458 14.61 57.28 36.06
C THR A 458 14.41 56.14 35.05
N VAL A 459 14.84 54.92 35.36
CA VAL A 459 14.60 53.74 34.51
C VAL A 459 13.10 53.50 34.34
N ARG A 460 12.33 53.51 35.45
CA ARG A 460 10.87 53.34 35.45
C ARG A 460 10.16 54.43 34.67
N ALA A 461 10.55 55.70 34.84
CA ALA A 461 10.00 56.82 34.10
C ALA A 461 10.28 56.71 32.59
N ARG A 462 11.51 56.32 32.21
CA ARG A 462 11.84 56.07 30.79
C ARG A 462 11.05 54.90 30.22
N PHE A 463 10.89 53.81 30.98
CA PHE A 463 10.10 52.66 30.56
C PHE A 463 8.64 53.03 30.32
N THR A 464 7.98 53.66 31.30
CA THR A 464 6.57 54.08 31.20
C THR A 464 6.33 55.14 30.12
N ARG A 465 7.33 55.97 29.82
CA ARG A 465 7.27 56.92 28.70
C ARG A 465 7.33 56.25 27.33
N LEU A 466 8.06 55.14 27.19
CA LEU A 466 8.41 54.53 25.90
C LEU A 466 7.62 53.27 25.58
N TYR A 467 7.04 52.59 26.57
CA TYR A 467 6.37 51.31 26.41
C TYR A 467 4.96 51.32 26.97
N ASP A 468 4.08 50.60 26.28
CA ASP A 468 2.69 50.36 26.63
C ASP A 468 2.43 48.85 26.59
N LEU A 469 3.05 48.14 27.53
CA LEU A 469 2.87 46.69 27.68
C LEU A 469 1.60 46.40 28.47
N PRO A 470 0.97 45.22 28.29
CA PRO A 470 -0.08 44.74 29.19
C PRO A 470 0.36 44.83 30.66
N PRO A 471 -0.55 45.19 31.61
CA PRO A 471 -0.17 45.49 32.99
C PRO A 471 0.69 44.41 33.66
N GLU A 472 0.35 43.13 33.49
CA GLU A 472 1.12 42.00 34.02
C GLU A 472 2.53 41.93 33.42
N ALA A 473 2.64 42.02 32.09
CA ALA A 473 3.93 42.01 31.39
C ALA A 473 4.77 43.24 31.75
N ALA A 474 4.15 44.40 31.92
CA ALA A 474 4.80 45.62 32.38
C ALA A 474 5.37 45.46 33.79
N ALA A 475 4.61 44.89 34.73
CA ALA A 475 5.05 44.63 36.09
C ALA A 475 6.24 43.66 36.15
N VAL A 476 6.16 42.53 35.42
CA VAL A 476 7.26 41.57 35.33
C VAL A 476 8.51 42.21 34.71
N THR A 477 8.34 43.00 33.64
CA THR A 477 9.46 43.67 32.98
C THR A 477 10.12 44.72 33.88
N LEU A 478 9.32 45.50 34.61
CA LEU A 478 9.84 46.47 35.57
C LEU A 478 10.57 45.81 36.73
N SER A 479 10.03 44.71 37.27
CA SER A 479 10.70 43.91 38.31
C SER A 479 12.04 43.37 37.82
N ALA A 480 12.10 42.84 36.59
CA ALA A 480 13.34 42.34 36.00
C ALA A 480 14.35 43.46 35.75
N LEU A 481 13.90 44.64 35.28
CA LEU A 481 14.74 45.82 35.12
C LEU A 481 15.31 46.32 36.46
N GLU A 482 14.53 46.26 37.53
CA GLU A 482 14.96 46.64 38.89
C GLU A 482 16.07 45.70 39.38
N GLN A 483 15.83 44.40 39.32
CA GLN A 483 16.82 43.39 39.69
C GLN A 483 18.10 43.53 38.87
N TYR A 484 17.99 43.69 37.55
CA TYR A 484 19.13 43.90 36.68
C TYR A 484 19.89 45.19 37.02
N TYR A 485 19.18 46.29 37.29
CA TYR A 485 19.77 47.57 37.69
C TYR A 485 20.56 47.43 39.00
N LEU A 486 19.98 46.78 40.02
CA LEU A 486 20.62 46.54 41.32
C LEU A 486 21.86 45.66 41.18
N GLN A 487 21.76 44.52 40.49
CA GLN A 487 22.89 43.61 40.25
C GLN A 487 24.04 44.32 39.52
N ARG A 488 23.72 45.20 38.56
CA ARG A 488 24.72 45.99 37.86
C ARG A 488 25.41 47.00 38.78
N ARG A 489 24.65 47.70 39.64
CA ARG A 489 25.20 48.64 40.64
C ARG A 489 26.11 47.93 41.63
N ASP A 490 25.73 46.77 42.13
CA ASP A 490 26.56 45.99 43.04
C ASP A 490 27.81 45.44 42.37
N ARG A 491 27.73 45.08 41.09
CA ARG A 491 28.91 44.71 40.30
C ARG A 491 29.88 45.87 40.13
N GLN A 492 29.37 47.08 39.89
CA GLN A 492 30.19 48.28 39.79
C GLN A 492 30.80 48.69 41.15
N ALA A 493 30.10 48.43 42.25
CA ALA A 493 30.57 48.72 43.60
C ALA A 493 31.35 47.57 44.26
N HIS A 494 31.55 46.45 43.55
CA HIS A 494 32.16 45.21 44.08
C HIS A 494 31.49 44.64 45.34
N ARG A 495 30.17 44.77 45.47
CA ARG A 495 29.40 44.33 46.66
C ARG A 495 28.58 43.05 46.47
N GLN A 496 28.71 42.38 45.33
CA GLN A 496 27.83 41.27 44.94
C GLN A 496 27.75 40.15 45.99
N ALA A 497 28.90 39.76 46.56
CA ALA A 497 28.94 38.71 47.59
C ALA A 497 28.25 39.13 48.89
N ALA A 498 28.43 40.39 49.31
CA ALA A 498 27.80 40.94 50.52
C ALA A 498 26.28 41.07 50.36
N THR A 499 25.82 41.55 49.19
CA THR A 499 24.38 41.61 48.89
C THR A 499 23.77 40.21 48.83
N GLN A 500 24.44 39.24 48.20
CA GLN A 500 23.93 37.88 48.10
C GLN A 500 23.80 37.23 49.50
N ALA A 501 24.82 37.37 50.35
CA ALA A 501 24.77 36.85 51.71
C ALA A 501 23.61 37.45 52.53
N LEU A 502 23.32 38.73 52.36
CA LEU A 502 22.17 39.38 53.01
C LEU A 502 20.83 38.85 52.47
N VAL A 503 20.72 38.65 51.16
CA VAL A 503 19.51 38.09 50.54
C VAL A 503 19.27 36.65 51.03
N ASP A 504 20.30 35.82 51.09
CA ASP A 504 20.21 34.45 51.59
C ASP A 504 19.73 34.42 53.05
N GLN A 505 20.27 35.30 53.91
CA GLN A 505 19.81 35.46 55.29
C GLN A 505 18.35 35.91 55.41
N LEU A 506 17.86 36.73 54.48
CA LEU A 506 16.46 37.15 54.48
C LEU A 506 15.52 36.00 54.10
N PHE A 507 15.94 35.12 53.20
CA PHE A 507 15.18 33.90 52.83
C PHE A 507 15.28 32.78 53.86
N GLU A 508 16.32 32.74 54.69
CA GLU A 508 16.43 31.78 55.81
C GLU A 508 15.53 32.16 57.01
N ASN A 509 15.03 33.39 57.06
CA ASN A 509 14.16 33.91 58.12
C ASN A 509 12.68 34.04 57.70
N ASP A 510 12.33 33.62 56.48
CA ASP A 510 10.96 33.39 56.01
C ASP A 510 10.64 31.88 56.07
#